data_AF-A0A963R3C2-F1
#
_entry.id   AF-A0A963R3C2-F1
#
_cell.length_a   1.000
_cell.length_b   1.000
_cell.length_c   1.000
_cell.angle_alpha   90.00
_cell.angle_beta   90.00
_cell.angle_gamma   90.00
#
_symmetry.space_group_name_H-M   'P 1'
#
loop_
_entity.id
_entity.type
_entity.pdbx_description
1 polymer ?
#
loop_
_entity_poly.entity_id
_entity_poly.type
_entity_poly.pdbx_seq_one_letter_code
_entity_poly.pdbx_strand_id
1 'polypeptide(L)'
;MSGRFARIAAWTLAAGAALAPLTAQANSAAASYFASRADRSAVPSLLSNDDKAWYKDLFAAIDKADWAKVQAMFSARPDGPLHQVALAEYYLAPTSPRIELPALQSWLGGGTLLPQSEQIEALATKRGATVLPALPGTNSLYSMPSRAKRIRPRETGDGTMPGAVAAAINGKIKADDPAGARALLDGIDTQLSAAARAEWRAKVAWSFYIENDDAGAYALAQTAAGGEGPWVAEGWWTAGLAAWRLGDCAGAADAFARTSAVSENSELTAAGYYWQSRALVRCRQPEKASAPLRLAARMDETLYGMLAAEQLGIELPKTHEQPDFTQADWQDLREVPNVRVAVELAEIGQDGLADEVLRHQARIGAPGQYQPLSRLARDLGLPSTQLWMAYNAPSGGSAEPAARFPTPKWTPASGWRVDPALVYAHTLQESVFRVKAVSPAGARGLMQIMPSAARDHAADLGVSGNAADLSRPEI
;
A
#
# COMPACT_ATOMS: atom_id res chain seq x y z
N MET A 1 19.37 -26.06 -80.22
CA MET A 1 20.25 -24.98 -79.74
C MET A 1 19.38 -23.97 -79.00
N SER A 2 19.69 -23.71 -77.72
CA SER A 2 19.50 -22.46 -76.95
C SER A 2 18.27 -21.57 -77.25
N GLY A 3 17.39 -21.22 -76.32
CA GLY A 3 17.43 -21.40 -74.87
C GLY A 3 16.30 -20.62 -74.16
N ARG A 4 16.11 -21.01 -72.89
CA ARG A 4 15.61 -20.22 -71.75
C ARG A 4 14.21 -19.60 -71.84
N PHE A 5 13.23 -20.39 -71.42
CA PHE A 5 11.99 -19.90 -70.80
C PHE A 5 12.31 -19.27 -69.44
N ALA A 6 12.06 -17.96 -69.31
CA ALA A 6 12.13 -17.23 -68.06
C ALA A 6 10.95 -17.64 -67.16
N ARG A 7 11.25 -18.26 -66.01
CA ARG A 7 10.30 -18.46 -64.93
C ARG A 7 10.19 -17.17 -64.13
N ILE A 8 8.96 -16.68 -63.99
CA ILE A 8 8.58 -15.56 -63.11
C ILE A 8 8.88 -15.98 -61.67
N ALA A 9 9.83 -15.30 -61.03
CA ALA A 9 10.06 -15.40 -59.60
C ALA A 9 9.09 -14.46 -58.88
N ALA A 10 8.08 -15.02 -58.22
CA ALA A 10 7.23 -14.29 -57.28
C ALA A 10 8.05 -14.00 -56.01
N TRP A 11 8.43 -12.74 -55.82
CA TRP A 11 8.97 -12.26 -54.55
C TRP A 11 7.80 -11.97 -53.61
N THR A 12 7.51 -12.90 -52.70
CA THR A 12 6.69 -12.61 -51.52
C THR A 12 7.52 -11.77 -50.54
N LEU A 13 7.27 -10.46 -50.50
CA LEU A 13 7.71 -9.57 -49.44
C LEU A 13 6.98 -9.98 -48.14
N ALA A 14 7.67 -10.71 -47.28
CA ALA A 14 7.26 -10.90 -45.90
C ALA A 14 7.47 -9.57 -45.16
N ALA A 15 6.41 -8.78 -45.01
CA ALA A 15 6.42 -7.63 -44.10
C ALA A 15 6.45 -8.15 -42.66
N GLY A 16 7.63 -8.17 -42.06
CA GLY A 16 7.79 -8.35 -40.62
C GLY A 16 7.18 -7.15 -39.91
N ALA A 17 5.98 -7.32 -39.36
CA ALA A 17 5.43 -6.37 -38.42
C ALA A 17 6.26 -6.44 -37.13
N ALA A 18 7.22 -5.53 -36.98
CA ALA A 18 7.81 -5.23 -35.69
C ALA A 18 6.68 -4.69 -34.80
N LEU A 19 6.18 -5.53 -33.88
CA LEU A 19 5.33 -5.09 -32.78
C LEU A 19 6.20 -4.21 -31.87
N ALA A 20 6.22 -2.91 -32.15
CA ALA A 20 6.67 -1.94 -31.16
C ALA A 20 5.74 -2.05 -29.95
N PRO A 21 6.25 -2.07 -28.71
CA PRO A 21 5.41 -2.01 -27.53
C PRO A 21 4.62 -0.69 -27.59
N LEU A 22 3.30 -0.79 -27.75
CA LEU A 22 2.42 0.35 -27.59
C LEU A 22 2.52 0.77 -26.13
N THR A 23 3.14 1.93 -25.86
CA THR A 23 3.02 2.60 -24.57
C THR A 23 1.54 2.76 -24.28
N ALA A 24 1.05 2.16 -23.19
CA ALA A 24 -0.31 2.37 -22.75
C ALA A 24 -0.53 3.88 -22.56
N GLN A 25 -1.21 4.52 -23.50
CA GLN A 25 -1.64 5.91 -23.34
C GLN A 25 -2.57 5.93 -22.13
N ALA A 26 -2.41 6.94 -21.27
CA ALA A 26 -3.25 7.12 -20.08
C ALA A 26 -4.72 6.93 -20.45
N ASN A 27 -5.40 6.01 -19.78
CA ASN A 27 -6.83 5.80 -20.00
C ASN A 27 -7.50 7.14 -19.64
N SER A 28 -8.08 7.81 -20.64
CA SER A 28 -8.62 9.17 -20.49
C SER A 28 -9.64 9.27 -19.35
N ALA A 29 -10.35 8.17 -19.07
CA ALA A 29 -11.29 8.04 -17.96
C ALA A 29 -10.63 8.16 -16.58
N ALA A 30 -9.52 7.46 -16.31
CA ALA A 30 -8.83 7.52 -15.03
C ALA A 30 -8.22 8.91 -14.79
N ALA A 31 -7.52 9.46 -15.79
CA ALA A 31 -6.99 10.82 -15.71
C ALA A 31 -8.09 11.86 -15.46
N SER A 32 -9.25 11.73 -16.13
CA SER A 32 -10.41 12.62 -15.89
C SER A 32 -11.01 12.47 -14.50
N TYR A 33 -11.06 11.25 -13.95
CA TYR A 33 -11.53 10.99 -12.59
C TYR A 33 -10.64 11.69 -11.55
N PHE A 34 -9.32 11.51 -11.64
CA PHE A 34 -8.40 12.15 -10.71
C PHE A 34 -8.34 13.67 -10.86
N ALA A 35 -8.38 14.18 -12.09
CA ALA A 35 -8.41 15.63 -12.34
C ALA A 35 -9.69 16.28 -11.81
N SER A 36 -10.87 15.70 -12.10
CA SER A 36 -12.15 16.27 -11.64
C SER A 36 -12.33 16.23 -10.12
N ARG A 37 -11.69 15.29 -9.42
CA ARG A 37 -11.69 15.24 -7.95
C ARG A 37 -10.71 16.23 -7.33
N ALA A 38 -9.56 16.50 -7.95
CA ALA A 38 -8.61 17.49 -7.44
C ALA A 38 -9.27 18.88 -7.28
N ASP A 39 -10.22 19.20 -8.16
CA ASP A 39 -10.93 20.49 -8.21
C ASP A 39 -12.25 20.53 -7.41
N ARG A 40 -12.74 19.38 -6.90
CA ARG A 40 -14.00 19.30 -6.15
C ARG A 40 -13.71 19.04 -4.68
N SER A 41 -14.03 20.01 -3.84
CA SER A 41 -14.05 19.85 -2.38
C SER A 41 -15.32 20.47 -1.81
N ALA A 42 -15.98 19.73 -0.92
CA ALA A 42 -17.08 20.27 -0.12
C ALA A 42 -16.59 20.99 1.14
N VAL A 43 -15.27 21.01 1.37
CA VAL A 43 -14.64 21.74 2.47
C VAL A 43 -14.43 23.20 2.05
N PRO A 44 -15.02 24.17 2.76
CA PRO A 44 -14.77 25.58 2.48
C PRO A 44 -13.33 25.95 2.87
N SER A 45 -12.75 26.94 2.18
CA SER A 45 -11.47 27.50 2.62
C SER A 45 -11.66 28.27 3.92
N LEU A 46 -10.88 27.91 4.94
CA LEU A 46 -10.94 28.47 6.28
C LEU A 46 -9.90 29.58 6.50
N LEU A 47 -8.77 29.53 5.78
CA LEU A 47 -7.71 30.52 5.88
C LEU A 47 -7.84 31.59 4.80
N SER A 48 -7.59 32.84 5.17
CA SER A 48 -7.36 33.91 4.19
C SER A 48 -6.06 33.68 3.41
N ASN A 49 -5.88 34.34 2.26
CA ASN A 49 -4.61 34.25 1.52
C ASN A 49 -3.41 34.76 2.33
N ASP A 50 -3.62 35.78 3.14
CA ASP A 50 -2.59 36.34 4.02
C ASP A 50 -2.23 35.34 5.13
N ASP A 51 -3.22 34.67 5.71
CA ASP A 51 -2.98 33.59 6.69
C ASP A 51 -2.18 32.44 6.06
N LYS A 52 -2.58 32.00 4.86
CA LYS A 52 -1.87 30.93 4.15
C LYS A 52 -0.41 31.27 3.92
N ALA A 53 -0.12 32.49 3.44
CA ALA A 53 1.25 32.94 3.21
C ALA A 53 2.05 33.01 4.51
N TRP A 54 1.45 33.57 5.57
CA TRP A 54 2.09 33.74 6.86
C TRP A 54 2.42 32.41 7.55
N TYR A 55 1.46 31.48 7.61
CA TYR A 55 1.69 30.16 8.23
C TYR A 55 2.66 29.30 7.41
N LYS A 56 2.62 29.37 6.08
CA LYS A 56 3.63 28.69 5.25
C LYS A 56 5.04 29.13 5.60
N ASP A 57 5.24 30.44 5.78
CA ASP A 57 6.55 30.98 6.17
C ASP A 57 6.93 30.60 7.61
N LEU A 58 5.97 30.60 8.54
CA LEU A 58 6.19 30.20 9.93
C LEU A 58 6.62 28.73 10.02
N PHE A 59 5.86 27.81 9.42
CA PHE A 59 6.22 26.39 9.45
C PHE A 59 7.53 26.13 8.71
N ALA A 60 7.80 26.83 7.60
CA ALA A 60 9.10 26.72 6.93
C ALA A 60 10.27 27.22 7.81
N ALA A 61 10.05 28.22 8.67
CA ALA A 61 11.03 28.66 9.65
C ALA A 61 11.23 27.62 10.77
N ILE A 62 10.14 26.98 11.25
CA ILE A 62 10.20 25.88 12.22
C ILE A 62 10.99 24.69 11.65
N ASP A 63 10.69 24.27 10.41
CA ASP A 63 11.37 23.16 9.73
C ASP A 63 12.88 23.41 9.56
N LYS A 64 13.26 24.67 9.35
CA LYS A 64 14.67 25.12 9.24
C LYS A 64 15.33 25.37 10.60
N ALA A 65 14.60 25.24 11.70
CA ALA A 65 15.03 25.61 13.04
C ALA A 65 15.51 27.07 13.18
N ASP A 66 14.91 28.00 12.43
CA ASP A 66 15.18 29.44 12.53
C ASP A 66 14.38 30.05 13.68
N TRP A 67 14.82 29.78 14.92
CA TRP A 67 14.07 30.13 16.13
C TRP A 67 13.97 31.63 16.36
N ALA A 68 14.96 32.41 15.94
CA ALA A 68 14.91 33.87 16.03
C ALA A 68 13.77 34.43 15.17
N LYS A 69 13.62 33.91 13.94
CA LYS A 69 12.49 34.27 13.07
C LYS A 69 11.17 33.80 13.66
N VAL A 70 11.07 32.55 14.13
CA VAL A 70 9.83 32.01 14.73
C VAL A 70 9.35 32.88 15.91
N GLN A 71 10.25 33.26 16.82
CA GLN A 71 9.94 34.13 17.96
C GLN A 71 9.48 35.52 17.51
N ALA A 72 10.15 36.11 16.51
CA ALA A 72 9.76 37.40 15.96
C ALA A 72 8.37 37.35 15.31
N MET A 73 8.05 36.27 14.60
CA MET A 73 6.74 36.06 13.98
C MET A 73 5.63 35.96 15.03
N PHE A 74 5.78 35.13 16.07
CA PHE A 74 4.80 35.06 17.17
C PHE A 74 4.68 36.35 17.98
N SER A 75 5.75 37.16 18.05
CA SER A 75 5.69 38.46 18.70
C SER A 75 4.90 39.48 17.86
N ALA A 76 5.03 39.42 16.53
CA ALA A 76 4.33 40.29 15.61
C ALA A 76 2.83 39.95 15.48
N ARG A 77 2.49 38.67 15.63
CA ARG A 77 1.11 38.17 15.60
C ARG A 77 0.90 37.22 16.79
N PRO A 78 0.21 37.67 17.86
CA PRO A 78 0.05 36.89 19.08
C PRO A 78 -1.03 35.81 18.98
N ASP A 79 -1.93 35.91 18.00
CA ASP A 79 -3.08 35.02 17.84
C ASP A 79 -3.36 34.63 16.39
N GLY A 80 -4.01 33.48 16.23
CA GLY A 80 -4.48 33.00 14.95
C GLY A 80 -4.86 31.52 14.94
N PRO A 81 -5.45 31.05 13.82
CA PRO A 81 -6.10 29.74 13.73
C PRO A 81 -5.17 28.55 13.98
N LEU A 82 -3.94 28.58 13.48
CA LEU A 82 -2.96 27.51 13.62
C LEU A 82 -1.89 27.77 14.70
N HIS A 83 -2.03 28.81 15.53
CA HIS A 83 -1.02 29.15 16.55
C HIS A 83 -0.80 28.00 17.53
N GLN A 84 -1.87 27.34 17.96
CA GLN A 84 -1.77 26.28 18.95
C GLN A 84 -0.90 25.12 18.44
N VAL A 85 -1.12 24.66 17.20
CA VAL A 85 -0.31 23.59 16.61
C VAL A 85 1.10 24.07 16.28
N ALA A 86 1.28 25.28 15.74
CA ALA A 86 2.60 25.82 15.41
C ALA A 86 3.47 26.03 16.67
N LEU A 87 2.89 26.49 17.78
CA LEU A 87 3.57 26.58 19.07
C LEU A 87 3.95 25.20 19.59
N ALA A 88 3.12 24.18 19.37
CA ALA A 88 3.44 22.82 19.78
C ALA A 88 4.68 22.30 19.04
N GLU A 89 4.71 22.48 17.71
CA GLU A 89 5.88 22.11 16.88
C GLU A 89 7.14 22.87 17.33
N TYR A 90 7.02 24.17 17.61
CA TYR A 90 8.13 24.96 18.13
C TYR A 90 8.59 24.48 19.51
N TYR A 91 7.68 24.22 20.46
CA TYR A 91 8.02 23.83 21.83
C TYR A 91 8.62 22.42 21.95
N LEU A 92 8.23 21.53 21.05
CA LEU A 92 8.65 20.13 21.05
C LEU A 92 9.86 19.88 20.14
N ALA A 93 10.25 20.85 19.32
CA ALA A 93 11.41 20.73 18.46
C ALA A 93 12.71 20.53 19.28
N PRO A 94 13.56 19.54 18.97
CA PRO A 94 14.73 19.20 19.79
C PRO A 94 15.76 20.30 19.98
N THR A 95 15.90 21.21 19.01
CA THR A 95 16.86 22.32 19.03
C THR A 95 16.23 23.64 19.45
N SER A 96 14.94 23.64 19.81
CA SER A 96 14.23 24.85 20.23
C SER A 96 14.78 25.42 21.54
N PRO A 97 14.65 26.74 21.76
CA PRO A 97 14.93 27.34 23.05
C PRO A 97 14.13 26.69 24.17
N ARG A 98 14.68 26.71 25.37
CA ARG A 98 14.00 26.17 26.55
C ARG A 98 12.70 26.93 26.80
N ILE A 99 11.58 26.20 26.75
CA ILE A 99 10.26 26.72 27.07
C ILE A 99 10.01 26.58 28.58
N GLU A 100 9.63 27.70 29.19
CA GLU A 100 9.35 27.80 30.63
C GLU A 100 7.91 27.43 30.97
N LEU A 101 7.69 27.01 32.22
CA LEU A 101 6.41 26.46 32.69
C LEU A 101 5.18 27.34 32.36
N PRO A 102 5.19 28.68 32.53
CA PRO A 102 4.01 29.50 32.25
C PRO A 102 3.54 29.41 30.79
N ALA A 103 4.47 29.29 29.83
CA ALA A 103 4.14 29.16 28.43
C ALA A 103 3.50 27.79 28.11
N LEU A 104 4.00 26.72 28.75
CA LEU A 104 3.43 25.38 28.61
C LEU A 104 2.03 25.29 29.24
N GLN A 105 1.83 25.92 30.41
CA GLN A 105 0.51 25.99 31.04
C GLN A 105 -0.48 26.79 30.21
N SER A 106 -0.05 27.93 29.65
CA SER A 106 -0.88 28.72 28.73
C SER A 106 -1.27 27.91 27.50
N TRP A 107 -0.33 27.15 26.92
CA TRP A 107 -0.62 26.27 25.79
C TRP A 107 -1.64 25.19 26.18
N LEU A 108 -1.46 24.52 27.32
CA LEU A 108 -2.37 23.49 27.80
C LEU A 108 -3.79 24.02 28.06
N GLY A 109 -4.00 25.33 28.22
CA GLY A 109 -5.34 25.92 28.34
C GLY A 109 -6.23 25.78 27.10
N GLY A 110 -5.64 25.61 25.90
CA GLY A 110 -6.38 25.48 24.64
C GLY A 110 -5.97 24.31 23.75
N GLY A 111 -4.86 23.63 24.06
CA GLY A 111 -4.27 22.57 23.23
C GLY A 111 -4.60 21.14 23.63
N THR A 112 -5.47 20.90 24.61
CA THR A 112 -5.71 19.54 25.16
C THR A 112 -6.28 18.55 24.16
N LEU A 113 -6.94 19.02 23.10
CA LEU A 113 -7.48 18.16 22.04
C LEU A 113 -6.45 17.82 20.96
N LEU A 114 -5.31 18.51 20.90
CA LEU A 114 -4.29 18.27 19.89
C LEU A 114 -3.43 17.03 20.22
N PRO A 115 -2.88 16.34 19.22
CA PRO A 115 -2.03 15.16 19.43
C PRO A 115 -0.78 15.43 20.27
N GLN A 116 -0.27 16.68 20.26
CA GLN A 116 0.90 17.10 21.02
C GLN A 116 0.64 17.25 22.54
N SER A 117 -0.62 17.17 22.98
CA SER A 117 -1.03 17.46 24.35
C SER A 117 -0.30 16.62 25.40
N GLU A 118 -0.20 15.30 25.21
CA GLU A 118 0.52 14.39 26.12
C GLU A 118 2.01 14.75 26.24
N GLN A 119 2.65 15.14 25.14
CA GLN A 119 4.07 15.50 25.13
C GLN A 119 4.30 16.83 25.85
N ILE A 120 3.41 17.80 25.66
CA ILE A 120 3.49 19.10 26.34
C ILE A 120 3.14 18.98 27.82
N GLU A 121 2.20 18.12 28.20
CA GLU A 121 1.93 17.77 29.59
C GLU A 121 3.16 17.14 30.27
N ALA A 122 3.80 16.18 29.60
CA ALA A 122 5.04 15.57 30.10
C ALA A 122 6.17 16.60 30.22
N LEU A 123 6.28 17.52 29.28
CA LEU A 123 7.25 18.62 29.33
C LEU A 123 6.95 19.58 30.49
N ALA A 124 5.68 19.95 30.70
CA ALA A 124 5.25 20.82 31.79
C ALA A 124 5.51 20.18 33.16
N THR A 125 5.24 18.87 33.29
CA THR A 125 5.57 18.09 34.50
C THR A 125 7.07 18.15 34.81
N LYS A 126 7.92 17.95 33.79
CA LYS A 126 9.38 18.10 33.92
C LYS A 126 9.82 19.53 34.27
N ARG A 127 8.96 20.53 34.09
CA ARG A 127 9.17 21.93 34.48
C ARG A 127 8.53 22.29 35.81
N GLY A 128 7.96 21.32 36.53
CA GLY A 128 7.40 21.52 37.87
C GLY A 128 5.89 21.77 37.91
N ALA A 129 5.16 21.50 36.82
CA ALA A 129 3.70 21.53 36.85
C ALA A 129 3.16 20.50 37.86
N THR A 130 2.31 20.96 38.78
CA THR A 130 1.60 20.11 39.75
C THR A 130 0.11 19.99 39.45
N VAL A 131 -0.43 20.90 38.64
CA VAL A 131 -1.82 20.92 38.20
C VAL A 131 -1.83 20.91 36.67
N LEU A 132 -2.48 19.91 36.10
CA LEU A 132 -2.54 19.64 34.67
C LEU A 132 -4.02 19.44 34.27
N PRO A 133 -4.44 19.93 33.10
CA PRO A 133 -5.80 19.71 32.63
C PRO A 133 -6.01 18.24 32.25
N ALA A 134 -7.25 17.76 32.33
CA ALA A 134 -7.59 16.42 31.86
C ALA A 134 -7.49 16.36 30.33
N LEU A 135 -6.80 15.34 29.83
CA LEU A 135 -6.74 15.02 28.40
C LEU A 135 -7.93 14.13 27.99
N PRO A 136 -8.39 14.20 26.73
CA PRO A 136 -9.46 13.35 26.24
C PRO A 136 -9.06 11.87 26.26
N GLY A 137 -10.01 11.00 26.64
CA GLY A 137 -9.82 9.55 26.51
C GLY A 137 -9.83 9.11 25.05
N THR A 138 -9.03 8.09 24.73
CA THR A 138 -9.01 7.48 23.39
C THR A 138 -9.94 6.27 23.32
N ASN A 139 -10.69 6.14 22.21
CA ASN A 139 -11.44 4.93 21.91
C ASN A 139 -10.50 3.75 21.60
N SER A 140 -10.90 2.55 22.04
CA SER A 140 -10.28 1.31 21.57
C SER A 140 -10.57 1.08 20.09
N LEU A 141 -9.53 0.80 19.31
CA LEU A 141 -9.63 0.52 17.88
C LEU A 141 -9.54 -0.99 17.62
N TYR A 142 -10.30 -1.44 16.64
CA TYR A 142 -10.31 -2.81 16.15
C TYR A 142 -9.71 -2.87 14.74
N SER A 143 -8.96 -3.94 14.49
CA SER A 143 -8.42 -4.20 13.15
C SER A 143 -9.55 -4.61 12.22
N MET A 144 -9.74 -3.83 11.15
CA MET A 144 -10.67 -4.19 10.07
C MET A 144 -9.97 -5.11 9.06
N PRO A 145 -10.72 -5.90 8.27
CA PRO A 145 -10.14 -6.70 7.19
C PRO A 145 -9.32 -5.83 6.23
N SER A 146 -8.07 -6.23 5.99
CA SER A 146 -7.18 -5.53 5.06
C SER A 146 -7.55 -5.83 3.61
N ARG A 147 -7.09 -4.98 2.68
CA ARG A 147 -7.11 -5.33 1.24
C ARG A 147 -6.43 -6.67 1.02
N ALA A 148 -6.91 -7.44 0.04
CA ALA A 148 -6.24 -8.65 -0.39
C ALA A 148 -4.80 -8.32 -0.82
N LYS A 149 -3.85 -9.12 -0.33
CA LYS A 149 -2.43 -9.03 -0.68
C LYS A 149 -1.87 -10.43 -0.80
N ARG A 150 -1.05 -10.64 -1.82
CA ARG A 150 -0.34 -11.90 -1.98
C ARG A 150 0.85 -11.90 -1.04
N ILE A 151 0.70 -12.58 0.09
CA ILE A 151 1.76 -12.77 1.08
C ILE A 151 2.08 -14.25 1.18
N ARG A 152 3.36 -14.56 1.43
CA ARG A 152 3.76 -15.91 1.81
C ARG A 152 3.34 -16.18 3.25
N PRO A 153 3.04 -17.44 3.61
CA PRO A 153 2.81 -17.80 5.00
C PRO A 153 4.03 -17.47 5.86
N ARG A 154 3.80 -17.31 7.16
CA ARG A 154 4.88 -17.13 8.14
C ARG A 154 5.76 -18.39 8.15
N GLU A 155 7.07 -18.20 8.31
CA GLU A 155 8.00 -19.31 8.49
C GLU A 155 7.68 -20.11 9.76
N THR A 156 7.78 -21.43 9.65
CA THR A 156 7.59 -22.36 10.76
C THR A 156 8.78 -22.26 11.70
N GLY A 157 8.54 -21.69 12.88
CA GLY A 157 9.55 -21.47 13.93
C GLY A 157 9.43 -22.46 15.09
N ASP A 158 9.17 -23.73 14.82
CA ASP A 158 8.94 -24.76 15.86
C ASP A 158 10.21 -25.48 16.35
N GLY A 159 11.37 -25.12 15.82
CA GLY A 159 12.68 -25.66 16.20
C GLY A 159 13.05 -26.99 15.54
N THR A 160 12.17 -27.62 14.74
CA THR A 160 12.48 -28.89 14.07
C THR A 160 13.41 -28.73 12.88
N MET A 161 13.43 -27.54 12.24
CA MET A 161 14.36 -27.20 11.17
C MET A 161 15.67 -26.62 11.74
N PRO A 162 16.82 -27.31 11.60
CA PRO A 162 18.10 -26.76 12.06
C PRO A 162 18.50 -25.53 11.23
N GLY A 163 18.87 -24.43 11.91
CA GLY A 163 19.22 -23.17 11.24
C GLY A 163 20.36 -23.30 10.21
N ALA A 164 21.34 -24.17 10.46
CA ALA A 164 22.42 -24.44 9.51
C ALA A 164 21.93 -25.12 8.22
N VAL A 165 20.99 -26.06 8.32
CA VAL A 165 20.41 -26.74 7.16
C VAL A 165 19.50 -25.80 6.39
N ALA A 166 18.66 -25.02 7.08
CA ALA A 166 17.85 -23.97 6.46
C ALA A 166 18.70 -22.96 5.67
N ALA A 167 19.82 -22.51 6.26
CA ALA A 167 20.75 -21.61 5.59
C ALA A 167 21.42 -22.26 4.37
N ALA A 168 21.81 -23.54 4.46
CA ALA A 168 22.39 -24.28 3.34
C ALA A 168 21.39 -24.48 2.19
N ILE A 169 20.14 -24.88 2.49
CA ILE A 169 19.06 -25.01 1.50
C ILE A 169 18.81 -23.66 0.83
N ASN A 170 18.65 -22.58 1.59
CA ASN A 170 18.47 -21.24 1.03
C ASN A 170 19.67 -20.79 0.19
N GLY A 171 20.89 -21.19 0.56
CA GLY A 171 22.10 -20.95 -0.23
C GLY A 171 22.06 -21.67 -1.58
N LYS A 172 21.55 -22.91 -1.61
CA LYS A 172 21.34 -23.68 -2.85
C LYS A 172 20.26 -23.06 -3.74
N ILE A 173 19.13 -22.66 -3.16
CA ILE A 173 18.05 -21.96 -3.89
C ILE A 173 18.56 -20.65 -4.50
N LYS A 174 19.38 -19.86 -3.78
CA LYS A 174 19.98 -18.62 -4.29
C LYS A 174 21.02 -18.83 -5.40
N ALA A 175 21.55 -20.05 -5.51
CA ALA A 175 22.56 -20.43 -6.49
C ALA A 175 21.95 -21.25 -7.64
N ASP A 176 20.61 -21.21 -7.78
CA ASP A 176 19.86 -21.90 -8.83
C ASP A 176 20.12 -23.44 -8.85
N ASP A 177 20.35 -24.04 -7.67
CA ASP A 177 20.63 -25.47 -7.48
C ASP A 177 19.47 -26.16 -6.69
N PRO A 178 18.30 -26.38 -7.31
CA PRO A 178 17.16 -27.01 -6.65
C PRO A 178 17.41 -28.49 -6.29
N ALA A 179 18.23 -29.20 -7.06
CA ALA A 179 18.59 -30.59 -6.79
C ALA A 179 19.46 -30.71 -5.52
N GLY A 180 20.45 -29.82 -5.37
CA GLY A 180 21.24 -29.73 -4.14
C GLY A 180 20.41 -29.32 -2.93
N ALA A 181 19.48 -28.38 -3.10
CA ALA A 181 18.52 -28.00 -2.06
C ALA A 181 17.65 -29.21 -1.62
N ARG A 182 17.19 -30.00 -2.60
CA ARG A 182 16.40 -31.22 -2.34
C ARG A 182 17.19 -32.29 -1.59
N ALA A 183 18.43 -32.55 -1.99
CA ALA A 183 19.28 -33.54 -1.31
C ALA A 183 19.50 -33.21 0.18
N LEU A 184 19.68 -31.92 0.50
CA LEU A 184 19.78 -31.46 1.88
C LEU A 184 18.46 -31.65 2.65
N LEU A 185 17.32 -31.33 2.02
CA LEU A 185 16.00 -31.52 2.62
C LEU A 185 15.72 -32.99 2.90
N ASP A 186 15.97 -33.89 1.94
CA ASP A 186 15.75 -35.33 2.09
C ASP A 186 16.53 -35.94 3.26
N GLY A 187 17.71 -35.40 3.57
CA GLY A 187 18.53 -35.85 4.70
C GLY A 187 17.90 -35.63 6.08
N ILE A 188 16.93 -34.71 6.20
CA ILE A 188 16.31 -34.34 7.48
C ILE A 188 14.78 -34.41 7.47
N ASP A 189 14.15 -34.60 6.31
CA ASP A 189 12.70 -34.45 6.12
C ASP A 189 11.86 -35.28 7.09
N THR A 190 12.29 -36.49 7.44
CA THR A 190 11.56 -37.37 8.39
C THR A 190 11.63 -36.89 9.85
N GLN A 191 12.56 -36.00 10.18
CA GLN A 191 12.75 -35.43 11.51
C GLN A 191 12.00 -34.10 11.71
N LEU A 192 11.54 -33.51 10.60
CA LEU A 192 10.79 -32.26 10.61
C LEU A 192 9.36 -32.48 11.12
N SER A 193 8.80 -31.45 11.77
CA SER A 193 7.36 -31.41 12.03
C SER A 193 6.55 -31.42 10.73
N ALA A 194 5.26 -31.72 10.83
CA ALA A 194 4.37 -31.65 9.66
C ALA A 194 4.33 -30.24 9.05
N ALA A 195 4.33 -29.19 9.87
CA ALA A 195 4.35 -27.80 9.40
C ALA A 195 5.66 -27.46 8.67
N ALA A 196 6.81 -27.84 9.25
CA ALA A 196 8.12 -27.61 8.63
C ALA A 196 8.29 -28.41 7.34
N ARG A 197 7.80 -29.66 7.28
CA ARG A 197 7.80 -30.43 6.01
C ARG A 197 7.02 -29.71 4.92
N ALA A 198 5.80 -29.23 5.21
CA ALA A 198 4.99 -28.49 4.23
C ALA A 198 5.75 -27.26 3.70
N GLU A 199 6.31 -26.45 4.59
CA GLU A 199 7.09 -25.26 4.22
C GLU A 199 8.28 -25.58 3.32
N TRP A 200 9.16 -26.47 3.76
CA TRP A 200 10.43 -26.68 3.08
C TRP A 200 10.27 -27.46 1.78
N ARG A 201 9.32 -28.41 1.73
CA ARG A 201 8.92 -29.05 0.46
C ARG A 201 8.38 -28.03 -0.52
N ALA A 202 7.51 -27.11 -0.08
CA ALA A 202 6.98 -26.05 -0.96
C ALA A 202 8.08 -25.07 -1.43
N LYS A 203 8.98 -24.64 -0.55
CA LYS A 203 10.11 -23.76 -0.88
C LYS A 203 11.05 -24.40 -1.94
N VAL A 204 11.43 -25.66 -1.75
CA VAL A 204 12.30 -26.37 -2.71
C VAL A 204 11.54 -26.69 -4.01
N ALA A 205 10.25 -27.06 -3.94
CA ALA A 205 9.42 -27.23 -5.14
C ALA A 205 9.36 -25.96 -5.98
N TRP A 206 9.18 -24.80 -5.34
CA TRP A 206 9.18 -23.51 -6.01
C TRP A 206 10.51 -23.24 -6.70
N SER A 207 11.63 -23.64 -6.09
CA SER A 207 12.97 -23.55 -6.71
C SER A 207 13.05 -24.36 -8.00
N PHE A 208 12.54 -25.60 -8.04
CA PHE A 208 12.48 -26.37 -9.29
C PHE A 208 11.63 -25.67 -10.37
N TYR A 209 10.48 -25.09 -9.98
CA TYR A 209 9.56 -24.45 -10.91
C TYR A 209 10.15 -23.20 -11.58
N ILE A 210 10.87 -22.36 -10.81
CA ILE A 210 11.51 -21.14 -11.36
C ILE A 210 12.70 -21.49 -12.27
N GLU A 211 13.38 -22.61 -12.01
CA GLU A 211 14.44 -23.16 -12.88
C GLU A 211 13.90 -23.95 -14.08
N ASN A 212 12.58 -23.93 -14.32
CA ASN A 212 11.89 -24.62 -15.41
C ASN A 212 11.99 -26.16 -15.39
N ASP A 213 12.32 -26.77 -14.25
CA ASP A 213 12.15 -28.21 -14.03
C ASP A 213 10.74 -28.48 -13.50
N ASP A 214 9.77 -28.44 -14.41
CA ASP A 214 8.36 -28.62 -14.06
C ASP A 214 8.07 -30.04 -13.54
N ALA A 215 8.83 -31.06 -13.97
CA ALA A 215 8.65 -32.44 -13.50
C ALA A 215 9.12 -32.59 -12.05
N GLY A 216 10.31 -32.07 -11.72
CA GLY A 216 10.83 -32.03 -10.35
C GLY A 216 9.94 -31.18 -9.43
N ALA A 217 9.49 -30.02 -9.92
CA ALA A 217 8.56 -29.16 -9.21
C ALA A 217 7.25 -29.87 -8.90
N TYR A 218 6.61 -30.48 -9.89
CA TYR A 218 5.33 -31.18 -9.72
C TYR A 218 5.46 -32.37 -8.75
N ALA A 219 6.52 -33.16 -8.88
CA ALA A 219 6.74 -34.32 -8.01
C ALA A 219 6.92 -33.90 -6.54
N LEU A 220 7.74 -32.88 -6.27
CA LEU A 220 8.00 -32.43 -4.91
C LEU A 220 6.83 -31.60 -4.33
N ALA A 221 6.22 -30.73 -5.11
CA ALA A 221 5.14 -29.84 -4.66
C ALA A 221 3.95 -30.62 -4.07
N GLN A 222 3.54 -31.72 -4.70
CA GLN A 222 2.44 -32.57 -4.23
C GLN A 222 2.73 -33.17 -2.84
N THR A 223 4.00 -33.41 -2.51
CA THR A 223 4.37 -33.98 -1.21
C THR A 223 4.21 -33.00 -0.05
N ALA A 224 4.07 -31.69 -0.31
CA ALA A 224 3.77 -30.72 0.75
C ALA A 224 2.47 -31.05 1.50
N ALA A 225 1.53 -31.74 0.85
CA ALA A 225 0.28 -32.22 1.45
C ALA A 225 0.45 -33.32 2.51
N GLY A 226 1.64 -33.93 2.62
CA GLY A 226 2.00 -34.80 3.75
C GLY A 226 2.41 -34.04 5.02
N GLY A 227 2.36 -32.71 4.98
CA GLY A 227 2.52 -31.82 6.12
C GLY A 227 1.20 -31.16 6.53
N GLU A 228 1.30 -30.05 7.26
CA GLU A 228 0.14 -29.28 7.72
C GLU A 228 0.40 -27.77 7.67
N GLY A 229 -0.65 -26.98 7.89
CA GLY A 229 -0.55 -25.53 7.96
C GLY A 229 -0.56 -24.82 6.60
N PRO A 230 -0.38 -23.49 6.60
CA PRO A 230 -0.67 -22.63 5.44
C PRO A 230 0.26 -22.86 4.24
N TRP A 231 1.43 -23.48 4.45
CA TRP A 231 2.37 -23.81 3.38
C TRP A 231 1.88 -24.95 2.46
N VAL A 232 0.91 -25.76 2.90
CA VAL A 232 0.31 -26.80 2.05
C VAL A 232 -0.35 -26.20 0.80
N ALA A 233 -1.02 -25.05 0.93
CA ALA A 233 -1.62 -24.35 -0.20
C ALA A 233 -0.56 -23.87 -1.22
N GLU A 234 0.61 -23.43 -0.76
CA GLU A 234 1.73 -23.01 -1.61
C GLU A 234 2.32 -24.19 -2.41
N GLY A 235 2.39 -25.36 -1.78
CA GLY A 235 2.75 -26.60 -2.45
C GLY A 235 1.76 -26.94 -3.57
N TRP A 236 0.46 -26.97 -3.28
CA TRP A 236 -0.56 -27.22 -4.30
C TRP A 236 -0.57 -26.20 -5.42
N TRP A 237 -0.32 -24.92 -5.11
CA TRP A 237 -0.21 -23.88 -6.11
C TRP A 237 0.93 -24.14 -7.08
N THR A 238 2.10 -24.49 -6.55
CA THR A 238 3.28 -24.86 -7.36
C THR A 238 3.02 -26.11 -8.20
N ALA A 239 2.36 -27.12 -7.62
CA ALA A 239 1.97 -28.32 -8.35
C ALA A 239 1.03 -28.01 -9.52
N GLY A 240 0.04 -27.14 -9.32
CA GLY A 240 -0.90 -26.73 -10.38
C GLY A 240 -0.21 -25.98 -11.52
N LEU A 241 0.70 -25.06 -11.19
CA LEU A 241 1.49 -24.33 -12.19
C LEU A 241 2.39 -25.26 -13.00
N ALA A 242 3.09 -26.17 -12.34
CA ALA A 242 3.96 -27.15 -12.99
C ALA A 242 3.16 -28.11 -13.90
N ALA A 243 2.06 -28.68 -13.39
CA ALA A 243 1.15 -29.53 -14.18
C ALA A 243 0.59 -28.78 -15.41
N TRP A 244 0.25 -27.49 -15.26
CA TRP A 244 -0.21 -26.67 -16.37
C TRP A 244 0.85 -26.52 -17.47
N ARG A 245 2.12 -26.31 -17.12
CA ARG A 245 3.24 -26.23 -18.08
C ARG A 245 3.54 -27.59 -18.74
N LEU A 246 3.44 -28.68 -17.98
CA LEU A 246 3.56 -30.05 -18.49
C LEU A 246 2.40 -30.47 -19.41
N GLY A 247 1.31 -29.69 -19.45
CA GLY A 247 0.12 -30.01 -20.24
C GLY A 247 -0.80 -31.03 -19.58
N ASP A 248 -0.53 -31.44 -18.34
CA ASP A 248 -1.43 -32.24 -17.51
C ASP A 248 -2.57 -31.36 -16.98
N CYS A 249 -3.60 -31.17 -17.80
CA CYS A 249 -4.74 -30.34 -17.42
C CYS A 249 -5.54 -30.94 -16.24
N ALA A 250 -5.53 -32.26 -16.06
CA ALA A 250 -6.28 -32.92 -15.00
C ALA A 250 -5.58 -32.74 -13.65
N GLY A 251 -4.26 -32.98 -13.61
CA GLY A 251 -3.42 -32.68 -12.45
C GLY A 251 -3.43 -31.20 -12.10
N ALA A 252 -3.39 -30.30 -13.10
CA ALA A 252 -3.51 -28.86 -12.87
C ALA A 252 -4.85 -28.49 -12.23
N ALA A 253 -5.97 -29.00 -12.77
CA ALA A 253 -7.30 -28.72 -12.22
C ALA A 253 -7.45 -29.23 -10.77
N ASP A 254 -6.96 -30.43 -10.46
CA ASP A 254 -6.99 -30.97 -9.09
C ASP A 254 -6.11 -30.16 -8.14
N ALA A 255 -4.88 -29.86 -8.51
CA ALA A 255 -3.95 -29.09 -7.68
C ALA A 255 -4.46 -27.66 -7.41
N PHE A 256 -5.02 -26.97 -8.40
CA PHE A 256 -5.63 -25.65 -8.20
C PHE A 256 -6.90 -25.70 -7.33
N ALA A 257 -7.71 -26.76 -7.47
CA ALA A 257 -8.85 -26.99 -6.58
C ALA A 257 -8.38 -27.13 -5.12
N ARG A 258 -7.37 -27.97 -4.88
CA ARG A 258 -6.78 -28.17 -3.55
C ARG A 258 -6.16 -26.90 -2.99
N THR A 259 -5.49 -26.11 -3.84
CA THR A 259 -4.97 -24.79 -3.46
C THR A 259 -6.08 -23.92 -2.89
N SER A 260 -7.19 -23.77 -3.61
CA SER A 260 -8.32 -22.94 -3.17
C SER A 260 -9.02 -23.49 -1.93
N ALA A 261 -9.02 -24.81 -1.72
CA ALA A 261 -9.68 -25.46 -0.60
C ALA A 261 -8.93 -25.29 0.74
N VAL A 262 -7.61 -25.16 0.70
CA VAL A 262 -6.76 -25.11 1.93
C VAL A 262 -6.02 -23.79 2.11
N SER A 263 -6.17 -22.84 1.18
CA SER A 263 -5.53 -21.53 1.31
C SER A 263 -6.24 -20.64 2.33
N GLU A 264 -5.44 -20.00 3.18
CA GLU A 264 -5.88 -18.97 4.12
C GLU A 264 -5.71 -17.54 3.56
N ASN A 265 -5.23 -17.40 2.31
CA ASN A 265 -4.93 -16.12 1.67
C ASN A 265 -5.88 -15.87 0.49
N SER A 266 -6.64 -14.78 0.55
CA SER A 266 -7.66 -14.47 -0.46
C SER A 266 -7.13 -14.40 -1.90
N GLU A 267 -5.95 -13.81 -2.13
CA GLU A 267 -5.31 -13.77 -3.46
C GLU A 267 -5.01 -15.17 -3.98
N LEU A 268 -4.46 -16.05 -3.13
CA LEU A 268 -4.13 -17.42 -3.52
C LEU A 268 -5.39 -18.28 -3.73
N THR A 269 -6.42 -18.10 -2.89
CA THR A 269 -7.72 -18.74 -3.08
C THR A 269 -8.35 -18.36 -4.42
N ALA A 270 -8.39 -17.06 -4.74
CA ALA A 270 -8.92 -16.57 -6.02
C ALA A 270 -8.09 -17.08 -7.21
N ALA A 271 -6.76 -17.11 -7.08
CA ALA A 271 -5.86 -17.68 -8.07
C ALA A 271 -6.16 -19.17 -8.33
N GLY A 272 -6.32 -19.96 -7.26
CA GLY A 272 -6.68 -21.37 -7.36
C GLY A 272 -7.99 -21.58 -8.13
N TYR A 273 -9.04 -20.86 -7.78
CA TYR A 273 -10.32 -20.95 -8.49
C TYR A 273 -10.21 -20.53 -9.97
N TYR A 274 -9.57 -19.41 -10.27
CA TYR A 274 -9.41 -18.93 -11.64
C TYR A 274 -8.64 -19.93 -12.51
N TRP A 275 -7.50 -20.41 -12.02
CA TRP A 275 -6.67 -21.35 -12.77
C TRP A 275 -7.27 -22.76 -12.83
N GLN A 276 -8.04 -23.19 -11.83
CA GLN A 276 -8.85 -24.40 -11.92
C GLN A 276 -9.84 -24.31 -13.08
N SER A 277 -10.56 -23.17 -13.21
CA SER A 277 -11.47 -22.94 -14.33
C SER A 277 -10.74 -23.06 -15.67
N ARG A 278 -9.58 -22.42 -15.80
CA ARG A 278 -8.75 -22.50 -17.02
C ARG A 278 -8.27 -23.92 -17.33
N ALA A 279 -7.85 -24.67 -16.31
CA ALA A 279 -7.44 -26.07 -16.44
C ALA A 279 -8.59 -26.95 -16.92
N LEU A 280 -9.80 -26.77 -16.38
CA LEU A 280 -11.00 -27.49 -16.80
C LEU A 280 -11.38 -27.19 -18.25
N VAL A 281 -11.30 -25.93 -18.69
CA VAL A 281 -11.51 -25.56 -20.11
C VAL A 281 -10.49 -26.26 -21.01
N ARG A 282 -9.20 -26.25 -20.63
CA ARG A 282 -8.13 -26.94 -21.37
C ARG A 282 -8.36 -28.45 -21.44
N CYS A 283 -8.94 -29.02 -20.38
CA CYS A 283 -9.38 -30.41 -20.28
C CYS A 283 -10.69 -30.72 -21.02
N ARG A 284 -11.25 -29.77 -21.78
CA ARG A 284 -12.53 -29.91 -22.50
C ARG A 284 -13.72 -30.23 -21.57
N GLN A 285 -13.70 -29.68 -20.36
CA GLN A 285 -14.77 -29.79 -19.36
C GLN A 285 -15.34 -28.39 -19.00
N PRO A 286 -15.82 -27.60 -19.99
CA PRO A 286 -16.31 -26.24 -19.75
C PRO A 286 -17.53 -26.20 -18.81
N GLU A 287 -18.33 -27.26 -18.75
CA GLU A 287 -19.48 -27.39 -17.85
C GLU A 287 -19.07 -27.30 -16.37
N LYS A 288 -17.87 -27.79 -16.03
CA LYS A 288 -17.32 -27.70 -14.67
C LYS A 288 -16.56 -26.39 -14.42
N ALA A 289 -16.10 -25.72 -15.47
CA ALA A 289 -15.27 -24.51 -15.37
C ALA A 289 -16.03 -23.28 -14.84
N SER A 290 -17.35 -23.22 -15.04
CA SER A 290 -18.18 -22.06 -14.66
C SER A 290 -18.29 -21.85 -13.14
N ALA A 291 -18.27 -22.93 -12.35
CA ALA A 291 -18.40 -22.87 -10.90
C ALA A 291 -17.17 -22.24 -10.23
N PRO A 292 -15.92 -22.71 -10.46
CA PRO A 292 -14.76 -22.07 -9.87
C PRO A 292 -14.55 -20.65 -10.40
N LEU A 293 -14.87 -20.36 -11.67
CA LEU A 293 -14.80 -18.98 -12.18
C LEU A 293 -15.71 -18.02 -11.40
N ARG A 294 -16.95 -18.44 -11.10
CA ARG A 294 -17.86 -17.65 -10.26
C ARG A 294 -17.40 -17.51 -8.81
N LEU A 295 -16.68 -18.50 -8.27
CA LEU A 295 -16.09 -18.41 -6.93
C LEU A 295 -14.94 -17.40 -6.90
N ALA A 296 -14.06 -17.40 -7.91
CA ALA A 296 -13.03 -16.37 -8.07
C ALA A 296 -13.64 -14.97 -8.19
N ALA A 297 -14.69 -14.79 -9.02
CA ALA A 297 -15.32 -13.49 -9.26
C ALA A 297 -15.97 -12.84 -8.02
N ARG A 298 -16.26 -13.61 -6.97
CA ARG A 298 -16.74 -13.06 -5.68
C ARG A 298 -15.63 -12.38 -4.87
N MET A 299 -14.37 -12.56 -5.26
CA MET A 299 -13.18 -12.03 -4.60
C MET A 299 -12.67 -10.83 -5.41
N ASP A 300 -13.55 -9.86 -5.59
CA ASP A 300 -13.42 -8.68 -6.45
C ASP A 300 -12.25 -7.74 -6.11
N GLU A 301 -11.71 -7.79 -4.90
CA GLU A 301 -10.49 -7.07 -4.51
C GLU A 301 -9.17 -7.80 -4.90
N THR A 302 -9.24 -8.99 -5.52
CA THR A 302 -8.06 -9.78 -5.96
C THR A 302 -7.85 -9.70 -7.46
N LEU A 303 -6.60 -9.83 -7.93
CA LEU A 303 -6.31 -9.81 -9.38
C LEU A 303 -7.11 -10.87 -10.15
N TYR A 304 -7.10 -12.11 -9.66
CA TYR A 304 -7.78 -13.21 -10.34
C TYR A 304 -9.30 -13.17 -10.19
N GLY A 305 -9.81 -12.55 -9.12
CA GLY A 305 -11.24 -12.29 -8.99
C GLY A 305 -11.73 -11.23 -9.97
N MET A 306 -10.97 -10.14 -10.17
CA MET A 306 -11.27 -9.14 -11.19
C MET A 306 -11.24 -9.74 -12.60
N LEU A 307 -10.21 -10.53 -12.93
CA LEU A 307 -10.14 -11.25 -14.21
C LEU A 307 -11.31 -12.22 -14.41
N ALA A 308 -11.74 -12.90 -13.35
CA ALA A 308 -12.87 -13.81 -13.39
C ALA A 308 -14.20 -13.06 -13.61
N ALA A 309 -14.38 -11.91 -12.94
CA ALA A 309 -15.55 -11.05 -13.11
C ALA A 309 -15.65 -10.52 -14.54
N GLU A 310 -14.53 -10.02 -15.10
CA GLU A 310 -14.43 -9.57 -16.49
C GLU A 310 -14.78 -10.69 -17.47
N GLN A 311 -14.21 -11.88 -17.28
CA GLN A 311 -14.49 -13.04 -18.13
C GLN A 311 -15.97 -13.49 -18.08
N LEU A 312 -16.64 -13.27 -16.95
CA LEU A 312 -18.07 -13.55 -16.77
C LEU A 312 -18.99 -12.40 -17.24
N GLY A 313 -18.44 -11.24 -17.62
CA GLY A 313 -19.22 -10.04 -17.94
C GLY A 313 -19.93 -9.44 -16.73
N ILE A 314 -19.39 -9.63 -15.52
CA ILE A 314 -19.92 -9.10 -14.27
C ILE A 314 -19.25 -7.75 -13.99
N GLU A 315 -20.04 -6.71 -13.75
CA GLU A 315 -19.52 -5.42 -13.27
C GLU A 315 -18.97 -5.56 -11.84
N LEU A 316 -17.77 -5.03 -11.61
CA LEU A 316 -17.20 -4.94 -10.26
C LEU A 316 -18.03 -3.98 -9.39
N PRO A 317 -18.11 -4.20 -8.06
CA PRO A 317 -18.82 -3.29 -7.17
C PRO A 317 -18.24 -1.87 -7.20
N LYS A 318 -19.14 -0.88 -7.27
CA LYS A 318 -18.79 0.56 -7.25
C LYS A 318 -18.58 1.12 -5.84
N THR A 319 -18.43 0.25 -4.85
CA THR A 319 -18.27 0.58 -3.43
C THR A 319 -16.99 1.38 -3.14
N HIS A 320 -16.03 1.39 -4.07
CA HIS A 320 -14.80 2.17 -3.96
C HIS A 320 -14.87 3.56 -4.64
N GLU A 321 -15.97 3.86 -5.34
CA GLU A 321 -16.16 5.13 -6.05
C GLU A 321 -16.79 6.21 -5.17
N GLN A 322 -17.68 5.82 -4.26
CA GLN A 322 -18.51 6.66 -3.39
C GLN A 322 -18.52 6.11 -1.96
N PRO A 323 -18.93 6.89 -0.94
CA PRO A 323 -19.31 8.30 -0.96
C PRO A 323 -18.13 9.27 -0.76
N ASP A 324 -18.14 10.38 -1.51
CA ASP A 324 -17.25 11.52 -1.30
C ASP A 324 -17.73 12.39 -0.10
N PHE A 325 -16.88 13.28 0.41
CA PHE A 325 -17.22 14.20 1.50
C PHE A 325 -18.32 15.19 1.07
N THR A 326 -19.32 15.38 1.93
CA THR A 326 -20.52 16.16 1.60
C THR A 326 -20.63 17.45 2.42
N GLN A 327 -21.51 18.35 1.97
CA GLN A 327 -21.85 19.54 2.75
C GLN A 327 -22.46 19.20 4.11
N ALA A 328 -23.22 18.10 4.21
CA ALA A 328 -23.78 17.63 5.48
C ALA A 328 -22.67 17.17 6.44
N ASP A 329 -21.70 16.41 5.94
CA ASP A 329 -20.52 16.03 6.73
C ASP A 329 -19.79 17.26 7.26
N TRP A 330 -19.66 18.32 6.45
CA TRP A 330 -19.08 19.58 6.92
C TRP A 330 -19.90 20.22 8.04
N GLN A 331 -21.23 20.27 7.92
CA GLN A 331 -22.08 20.85 8.98
C GLN A 331 -21.92 20.08 10.30
N ASP A 332 -21.75 18.76 10.24
CA ASP A 332 -21.59 17.91 11.42
C ASP A 332 -20.20 18.05 12.06
N LEU A 333 -19.16 18.33 11.27
CA LEU A 333 -17.77 18.35 11.73
C LEU A 333 -17.18 19.75 11.94
N ARG A 334 -17.77 20.81 11.39
CA ARG A 334 -17.16 22.15 11.36
C ARG A 334 -16.88 22.75 12.74
N GLU A 335 -17.62 22.34 13.77
CA GLU A 335 -17.44 22.83 15.14
C GLU A 335 -16.37 22.04 15.91
N VAL A 336 -15.83 20.97 15.33
CA VAL A 336 -14.76 20.16 15.95
C VAL A 336 -13.41 20.86 15.74
N PRO A 337 -12.71 21.30 16.80
CA PRO A 337 -11.48 22.10 16.65
C PRO A 337 -10.40 21.41 15.83
N ASN A 338 -10.13 20.13 16.09
CA ASN A 338 -9.12 19.36 15.35
C ASN A 338 -9.47 19.19 13.87
N VAL A 339 -10.75 19.13 13.51
CA VAL A 339 -11.15 19.07 12.10
C VAL A 339 -10.76 20.35 11.39
N ARG A 340 -11.06 21.52 11.99
CA ARG A 340 -10.66 22.82 11.44
C ARG A 340 -9.15 22.93 11.30
N VAL A 341 -8.40 22.57 12.34
CA VAL A 341 -6.93 22.56 12.32
C VAL A 341 -6.39 21.66 11.21
N ALA A 342 -6.94 20.45 11.04
CA ALA A 342 -6.51 19.55 9.97
C ALA A 342 -6.80 20.12 8.57
N VAL A 343 -7.96 20.75 8.37
CA VAL A 343 -8.31 21.43 7.11
C VAL A 343 -7.36 22.60 6.84
N GLU A 344 -7.14 23.47 7.83
CA GLU A 344 -6.26 24.64 7.71
C GLU A 344 -4.80 24.24 7.44
N LEU A 345 -4.30 23.16 8.05
CA LEU A 345 -2.99 22.58 7.77
C LEU A 345 -2.89 22.03 6.34
N ALA A 346 -3.92 21.34 5.86
CA ALA A 346 -3.98 20.85 4.49
C ALA A 346 -4.00 22.01 3.47
N GLU A 347 -4.69 23.11 3.75
CA GLU A 347 -4.71 24.31 2.89
C GLU A 347 -3.32 24.95 2.70
N ILE A 348 -2.41 24.76 3.66
CA ILE A 348 -1.03 25.25 3.57
C ILE A 348 -0.01 24.18 3.14
N GLY A 349 -0.46 22.96 2.84
CA GLY A 349 0.39 21.84 2.42
C GLY A 349 1.14 21.15 3.57
N GLN A 350 0.71 21.36 4.82
CA GLN A 350 1.23 20.66 5.99
C GLN A 350 0.51 19.32 6.19
N ASP A 351 0.50 18.50 5.13
CA ASP A 351 -0.29 17.26 5.05
C ASP A 351 0.06 16.29 6.17
N GLY A 352 1.34 16.21 6.58
CA GLY A 352 1.79 15.33 7.65
C GLY A 352 1.22 15.68 9.02
N LEU A 353 1.11 16.97 9.34
CA LEU A 353 0.50 17.45 10.58
C LEU A 353 -1.03 17.33 10.51
N ALA A 354 -1.64 17.64 9.36
CA ALA A 354 -3.06 17.42 9.13
C ALA A 354 -3.45 15.94 9.37
N ASP A 355 -2.60 15.04 8.85
CA ASP A 355 -2.67 13.59 9.04
C ASP A 355 -2.65 13.17 10.52
N GLU A 356 -1.78 13.78 11.31
CA GLU A 356 -1.62 13.48 12.74
C GLU A 356 -2.85 13.95 13.53
N VAL A 357 -3.26 15.19 13.31
CA VAL A 357 -4.41 15.82 13.97
C VAL A 357 -5.69 15.05 13.64
N LEU A 358 -5.91 14.70 12.36
CA LEU A 358 -7.13 14.00 11.95
C LEU A 358 -7.19 12.56 12.49
N ARG A 359 -6.07 11.83 12.51
CA ARG A 359 -5.99 10.50 13.14
C ARG A 359 -6.18 10.57 14.64
N HIS A 360 -5.66 11.59 15.30
CA HIS A 360 -5.91 11.81 16.71
C HIS A 360 -7.40 12.08 16.97
N GLN A 361 -8.02 12.97 16.18
CA GLN A 361 -9.46 13.22 16.26
C GLN A 361 -10.31 11.96 16.06
N ALA A 362 -9.92 11.09 15.11
CA ALA A 362 -10.60 9.81 14.89
C ALA A 362 -10.50 8.84 16.09
N ARG A 363 -9.49 9.00 16.97
CA ARG A 363 -9.36 8.23 18.22
C ARG A 363 -10.18 8.81 19.36
N ILE A 364 -10.24 10.13 19.51
CA ILE A 364 -10.89 10.77 20.66
C ILE A 364 -12.36 11.15 20.41
N GLY A 365 -12.78 11.24 19.14
CA GLY A 365 -14.11 11.64 18.72
C GLY A 365 -15.19 10.58 18.95
N ALA A 366 -16.45 10.95 18.73
CA ALA A 366 -17.56 10.01 18.80
C ALA A 366 -17.49 8.98 17.66
N PRO A 367 -17.79 7.68 17.88
CA PRO A 367 -17.74 6.67 16.82
C PRO A 367 -18.59 7.00 15.57
N GLY A 368 -19.72 7.70 15.74
CA GLY A 368 -20.57 8.14 14.64
C GLY A 368 -19.92 9.17 13.71
N GLN A 369 -18.90 9.91 14.17
CA GLN A 369 -18.14 10.85 13.35
C GLN A 369 -17.06 10.16 12.50
N TYR A 370 -16.76 8.89 12.78
CA TYR A 370 -15.65 8.18 12.14
C TYR A 370 -15.81 8.06 10.62
N GLN A 371 -17.04 7.79 10.16
CA GLN A 371 -17.34 7.67 8.73
C GLN A 371 -17.19 9.03 8.00
N PRO A 372 -17.81 10.15 8.44
CA PRO A 372 -17.54 11.50 7.93
C PRO A 372 -16.05 11.90 7.96
N LEU A 373 -15.33 11.59 9.04
CA LEU A 373 -13.88 11.86 9.14
C LEU A 373 -13.08 11.09 8.10
N SER A 374 -13.47 9.84 7.77
CA SER A 374 -12.80 9.05 6.72
C SER A 374 -13.04 9.64 5.32
N ARG A 375 -14.23 10.19 5.07
CA ARG A 375 -14.54 10.95 3.84
C ARG A 375 -13.74 12.24 3.78
N LEU A 376 -13.60 12.95 4.90
CA LEU A 376 -12.80 14.17 4.98
C LEU A 376 -11.31 13.89 4.68
N ALA A 377 -10.74 12.82 5.23
CA ALA A 377 -9.35 12.43 4.93
C ALA A 377 -9.13 12.21 3.42
N ARG A 378 -10.10 11.58 2.75
CA ARG A 378 -10.09 11.40 1.29
C ARG A 378 -10.19 12.73 0.55
N ASP A 379 -11.10 13.62 0.95
CA ASP A 379 -11.31 14.93 0.33
C ASP A 379 -10.11 15.87 0.49
N LEU A 380 -9.45 15.84 1.66
CA LEU A 380 -8.21 16.57 1.90
C LEU A 380 -7.00 16.00 1.16
N GLY A 381 -7.12 14.79 0.57
CA GLY A 381 -6.01 14.14 -0.11
C GLY A 381 -4.95 13.60 0.85
N LEU A 382 -5.39 13.08 2.00
CA LEU A 382 -4.56 12.55 3.09
C LEU A 382 -4.48 11.00 3.06
N PRO A 383 -3.70 10.38 2.16
CA PRO A 383 -3.78 8.95 1.88
C PRO A 383 -3.32 8.06 3.05
N SER A 384 -2.33 8.53 3.81
CA SER A 384 -1.83 7.82 4.98
C SER A 384 -2.88 7.77 6.11
N THR A 385 -3.63 8.86 6.32
CA THR A 385 -4.79 8.85 7.24
C THR A 385 -5.93 8.00 6.70
N GLN A 386 -6.28 8.14 5.42
CA GLN A 386 -7.36 7.38 4.80
C GLN A 386 -7.15 5.86 4.95
N LEU A 387 -5.94 5.35 4.66
CA LEU A 387 -5.62 3.93 4.84
C LEU A 387 -5.57 3.49 6.28
N TRP A 388 -5.04 4.32 7.18
CA TRP A 388 -5.08 4.02 8.60
C TRP A 388 -6.54 3.86 9.06
N MET A 389 -7.43 4.75 8.64
CA MET A 389 -8.84 4.69 9.01
C MET A 389 -9.56 3.48 8.40
N ALA A 390 -9.20 3.10 7.17
CA ALA A 390 -9.74 1.91 6.51
C ALA A 390 -9.52 0.61 7.31
N TYR A 391 -8.49 0.58 8.16
CA TYR A 391 -8.07 -0.62 8.88
C TYR A 391 -8.16 -0.52 10.41
N ASN A 392 -8.51 0.65 10.97
CA ASN A 392 -8.48 0.88 12.43
C ASN A 392 -9.72 1.62 12.93
N ALA A 393 -10.86 0.94 13.09
CA ALA A 393 -12.13 1.59 13.47
C ALA A 393 -12.48 1.39 14.97
N PRO A 394 -13.07 2.40 15.64
CA PRO A 394 -13.64 2.22 16.97
C PRO A 394 -14.91 1.37 16.93
N SER A 395 -15.31 0.83 18.09
CA SER A 395 -16.60 0.12 18.19
C SER A 395 -17.75 1.03 17.74
N GLY A 396 -18.60 0.54 16.84
CA GLY A 396 -19.72 1.30 16.28
C GLY A 396 -19.34 2.33 15.21
N GLY A 397 -18.05 2.47 14.87
CA GLY A 397 -17.57 3.24 13.73
C GLY A 397 -17.12 2.34 12.57
N SER A 398 -17.18 2.86 11.34
CA SER A 398 -16.60 2.24 10.16
C SER A 398 -16.09 3.31 9.21
N ALA A 399 -14.97 3.05 8.54
CA ALA A 399 -14.57 3.85 7.39
C ALA A 399 -15.37 3.46 6.14
N GLU A 400 -15.35 4.33 5.14
CA GLU A 400 -15.86 4.00 3.81
C GLU A 400 -15.01 2.93 3.12
N PRO A 401 -15.58 2.01 2.33
CA PRO A 401 -14.80 1.04 1.55
C PRO A 401 -13.80 1.70 0.59
N ALA A 402 -14.16 2.88 0.07
CA ALA A 402 -13.27 3.72 -0.74
C ALA A 402 -12.00 4.16 0.00
N ALA A 403 -11.97 4.12 1.34
CA ALA A 403 -10.80 4.45 2.15
C ALA A 403 -9.60 3.52 1.86
N ARG A 404 -9.85 2.29 1.37
CA ARG A 404 -8.81 1.30 1.03
C ARG A 404 -7.99 1.68 -0.22
N PHE A 405 -8.50 2.58 -1.05
CA PHE A 405 -7.88 3.02 -2.29
C PHE A 405 -7.79 4.55 -2.33
N PRO A 406 -6.75 5.13 -1.69
CA PRO A 406 -6.53 6.56 -1.68
C PRO A 406 -6.32 7.16 -3.06
N THR A 407 -6.76 8.41 -3.17
CA THR A 407 -6.58 9.23 -4.37
C THR A 407 -5.95 10.56 -3.95
N PRO A 408 -4.62 10.59 -3.73
CA PRO A 408 -3.93 11.82 -3.34
C PRO A 408 -4.12 12.93 -4.37
N LYS A 409 -3.93 14.17 -3.95
CA LYS A 409 -3.96 15.36 -4.83
C LYS A 409 -2.59 15.66 -5.48
N TRP A 410 -1.60 14.81 -5.27
CA TRP A 410 -0.26 15.01 -5.81
C TRP A 410 -0.27 14.89 -7.33
N THR A 411 0.48 15.76 -7.99
CA THR A 411 0.72 15.69 -9.43
C THR A 411 2.21 15.72 -9.69
N PRO A 412 2.74 14.89 -10.61
CA PRO A 412 4.15 14.95 -10.96
C PRO A 412 4.51 16.34 -11.48
N ALA A 413 5.68 16.85 -11.10
CA ALA A 413 6.14 18.18 -11.53
C ALA A 413 6.26 18.31 -13.06
N SER A 414 6.49 17.20 -13.77
CA SER A 414 6.56 17.13 -15.24
C SER A 414 5.20 16.85 -15.92
N GLY A 415 4.12 16.76 -15.14
CA GLY A 415 2.82 16.31 -15.59
C GLY A 415 2.74 14.78 -15.74
N TRP A 416 1.53 14.28 -16.00
CA TRP A 416 1.29 12.84 -16.14
C TRP A 416 1.79 12.30 -17.50
N ARG A 417 2.72 11.35 -17.46
CA ARG A 417 3.18 10.58 -18.63
C ARG A 417 2.63 9.15 -18.68
N VAL A 418 2.15 8.66 -17.54
CA VAL A 418 1.57 7.34 -17.33
C VAL A 418 0.20 7.54 -16.68
N ASP A 419 -0.70 6.57 -16.85
CA ASP A 419 -2.00 6.59 -16.18
C ASP A 419 -1.85 6.80 -14.65
N PRO A 420 -2.48 7.84 -14.07
CA PRO A 420 -2.41 8.08 -12.63
C PRO A 420 -2.87 6.87 -11.79
N ALA A 421 -3.83 6.08 -12.27
CA ALA A 421 -4.29 4.87 -11.58
C ALA A 421 -3.15 3.87 -11.38
N LEU A 422 -2.29 3.69 -12.40
CA LEU A 422 -1.15 2.80 -12.32
C LEU A 422 -0.09 3.33 -11.35
N VAL A 423 0.17 4.64 -11.37
CA VAL A 423 1.13 5.28 -10.45
C VAL A 423 0.68 5.16 -9.00
N TYR A 424 -0.61 5.39 -8.73
CA TYR A 424 -1.16 5.24 -7.38
C TYR A 424 -1.24 3.79 -6.92
N ALA A 425 -1.59 2.85 -7.81
CA ALA A 425 -1.56 1.42 -7.50
C ALA A 425 -0.13 0.96 -7.14
N HIS A 426 0.86 1.43 -7.89
CA HIS A 426 2.27 1.14 -7.60
C HIS A 426 2.71 1.77 -6.26
N THR A 427 2.39 3.05 -6.03
CA THR A 427 2.68 3.74 -4.76
C THR A 427 2.05 3.05 -3.55
N LEU A 428 0.80 2.61 -3.69
CA LEU A 428 0.07 1.86 -2.66
C LEU A 428 0.74 0.50 -2.36
N GLN A 429 1.38 -0.12 -3.35
CA GLN A 429 2.12 -1.38 -3.19
C GLN A 429 3.50 -1.16 -2.56
N GLU A 430 4.23 -0.15 -3.01
CA GLU A 430 5.63 0.10 -2.62
C GLU A 430 5.78 0.75 -1.24
N SER A 431 5.05 1.83 -0.98
CA SER A 431 5.22 2.62 0.26
C SER A 431 3.99 2.68 1.14
N VAL A 432 2.82 2.29 0.61
CA VAL A 432 1.51 2.52 1.26
C VAL A 432 1.29 4.03 1.47
N PHE A 433 1.68 4.84 0.46
CA PHE A 433 1.65 6.30 0.46
C PHE A 433 2.46 6.99 1.57
N ARG A 434 3.52 6.35 2.05
CA ARG A 434 4.44 6.93 3.03
C ARG A 434 5.56 7.67 2.29
N VAL A 435 5.46 9.01 2.26
CA VAL A 435 6.40 9.91 1.56
C VAL A 435 7.85 9.80 2.07
N LYS A 436 8.04 9.44 3.34
CA LYS A 436 9.37 9.27 3.97
C LYS A 436 9.79 7.80 4.11
N ALA A 437 9.17 6.86 3.39
CA ALA A 437 9.50 5.45 3.49
C ALA A 437 10.93 5.16 3.01
N VAL A 438 11.65 4.32 3.76
CA VAL A 438 12.99 3.83 3.41
C VAL A 438 13.02 2.31 3.57
N SER A 439 13.35 1.57 2.51
CA SER A 439 13.52 0.11 2.60
C SER A 439 14.84 -0.27 3.25
N PRO A 440 14.99 -1.52 3.74
CA PRO A 440 16.27 -2.03 4.22
C PRO A 440 17.39 -1.98 3.16
N ALA A 441 17.04 -2.07 1.88
CA ALA A 441 17.99 -1.95 0.76
C ALA A 441 18.32 -0.49 0.40
N GLY A 442 17.65 0.50 1.03
CA GLY A 442 17.90 1.92 0.81
C GLY A 442 17.03 2.58 -0.26
N ALA A 443 15.98 1.91 -0.75
CA ALA A 443 14.97 2.48 -1.63
C ALA A 443 14.15 3.54 -0.88
N ARG A 444 13.76 4.64 -1.55
CA ARG A 444 13.16 5.81 -0.87
C ARG A 444 11.87 6.30 -1.51
N GLY A 445 11.03 6.91 -0.68
CA GLY A 445 9.88 7.68 -1.12
C GLY A 445 8.66 6.84 -1.49
N LEU A 446 7.71 7.49 -2.14
CA LEU A 446 6.42 6.93 -2.52
C LEU A 446 6.53 5.71 -3.44
N MET A 447 7.46 5.77 -4.39
CA MET A 447 7.67 4.75 -5.42
C MET A 447 8.88 3.85 -5.13
N GLN A 448 9.46 3.94 -3.92
CA GLN A 448 10.63 3.14 -3.51
C GLN A 448 11.76 3.15 -4.56
N ILE A 449 12.16 4.34 -4.99
CA ILE A 449 13.21 4.53 -5.98
C ILE A 449 14.58 4.38 -5.31
N MET A 450 15.48 3.64 -5.94
CA MET A 450 16.88 3.52 -5.49
C MET A 450 17.62 4.84 -5.78
N PRO A 451 18.40 5.39 -4.83
CA PRO A 451 19.18 6.60 -5.06
C PRO A 451 20.18 6.50 -6.22
N SER A 452 20.68 5.29 -6.54
CA SER A 452 21.51 5.08 -7.74
C SER A 452 20.71 5.29 -9.02
N ALA A 453 19.55 4.65 -9.15
CA ALA A 453 18.66 4.81 -10.29
C ALA A 453 18.20 6.27 -10.47
N ALA A 454 17.91 6.97 -9.37
CA ALA A 454 17.56 8.39 -9.41
C ALA A 454 18.69 9.27 -9.96
N ARG A 455 19.96 8.96 -9.63
CA ARG A 455 21.12 9.67 -10.18
C ARG A 455 21.33 9.35 -11.65
N ASP A 456 21.16 8.09 -12.05
CA ASP A 456 21.32 7.67 -13.45
C ASP A 456 20.30 8.38 -14.37
N HIS A 457 19.12 8.73 -13.85
CA HIS A 457 18.06 9.44 -14.57
C HIS A 457 17.90 10.92 -14.18
N ALA A 458 18.80 11.48 -13.38
CA ALA A 458 18.68 12.85 -12.84
C ALA A 458 18.53 13.91 -13.94
N ALA A 459 19.31 13.78 -15.03
CA ALA A 459 19.27 14.71 -16.15
C ALA A 459 17.92 14.69 -16.90
N ASP A 460 17.32 13.52 -17.06
CA ASP A 460 16.04 13.34 -17.75
C ASP A 460 14.84 13.78 -16.90
N LEU A 461 14.98 13.68 -15.57
CA LEU A 461 13.95 14.00 -14.60
C LEU A 461 14.00 15.46 -14.12
N GLY A 462 15.10 16.18 -14.37
CA GLY A 462 15.28 17.57 -13.93
C GLY A 462 15.41 17.71 -12.41
N VAL A 463 15.87 16.67 -11.72
CA VAL A 463 16.07 16.64 -10.26
C VAL A 463 17.49 16.20 -9.94
N SER A 464 18.01 16.54 -8.76
CA SER A 464 19.39 16.20 -8.41
C SER A 464 19.60 14.72 -8.05
N GLY A 465 18.49 13.96 -7.90
CA GLY A 465 18.51 12.54 -7.55
C GLY A 465 18.98 12.26 -6.12
N ASN A 466 18.95 13.30 -5.25
CA ASN A 466 19.37 13.17 -3.86
C ASN A 466 18.25 12.57 -2.98
N ALA A 467 18.60 12.15 -1.77
CA ALA A 467 17.65 11.49 -0.87
C ALA A 467 16.50 12.39 -0.38
N ALA A 468 16.68 13.71 -0.37
CA ALA A 468 15.64 14.68 0.00
C ALA A 468 14.65 14.89 -1.15
N ASP A 469 15.14 14.95 -2.39
CA ASP A 469 14.30 15.03 -3.59
C ASP A 469 13.35 13.83 -3.67
N LEU A 470 13.86 12.61 -3.41
CA LEU A 470 13.05 11.38 -3.40
C LEU A 470 12.01 11.30 -2.28
N SER A 471 11.99 12.25 -1.35
CA SER A 471 10.96 12.33 -0.30
C SER A 471 9.85 13.35 -0.63
N ARG A 472 9.98 14.07 -1.75
CA ARG A 472 8.99 15.04 -2.23
C ARG A 472 7.99 14.32 -3.15
N PRO A 473 6.67 14.35 -2.87
CA PRO A 473 5.68 13.59 -3.63
C PRO A 473 5.61 13.91 -5.13
N GLU A 474 5.95 15.12 -5.53
CA GLU A 474 5.91 15.60 -6.92
C GLU A 474 7.12 15.19 -7.77
N ILE A 475 8.18 14.66 -7.15
CA ILE A 475 9.41 14.13 -7.75
C ILE A 475 9.35 12.61 -7.79
#